data_AF-A0A923S150-F1
#
_entry.id   AF-A0A923S150-F1
#
_cell.length_a   1.000
_cell.length_b   1.000
_cell.length_c   1.000
_cell.angle_alpha   90.00
_cell.angle_beta   90.00
_cell.angle_gamma   90.00
#
_symmetry.space_group_name_H-M   'P 1'
#
loop_
_entity.id
_entity.type
_entity.pdbx_description
1 polymer ?
#
loop_
_entity_poly.entity_id
_entity_poly.type
_entity_poly.pdbx_seq_one_letter_code
_entity_poly.pdbx_strand_id
1 'polypeptide(L)'
;MVMRTFAACAATIAAAMLTACGGGSTDTTSGLSMPSPMAARVALSACDTAGLASGDYQLVGTECVRSTPLIRPTAQAQVLQTTTAATITATQLMDWAEAQFATFFPPAGKVSATIGIYNVRYYPNSGNYIGVTTEATPAVYVLGPITGNNLVRLGALSAFNCSVAPTTCTTSTSTGGTTTTGTGSTTTTGSTTTSTGSTSGTTTSTTSTTPGSSTGSTGSSTTSTGGTSGSTSSSSSTAGVQCSYSYSAFNSSASVNKTSTASWSCSSTQRTVTGNGIPDHSTGTFPNANNPSAIAAVTVNAAMPLIPAIAASVTSNVHVIGYALNSIKMDPATAATCAVSGSTVTCTADGNTGTWNIEALGQTVMNLGLDSNNAHVQPDGSYHYHGMPEGFLTRLGGGTVMRLVGFALDGFPIYARYGYSTATSASSSLKVITSSYRLKTTPSTGRPSTTSYPMGMFTQDYEYSAGSGDLDECNGRTGVTPEFPNGIYHYFITDTWPYMGRCLKGTPTTGTR
;
A
#
# COMPACT_ATOMS: atom_id res chain seq x y z
N MET A 1 19.29 50.03 -38.01
CA MET A 1 19.73 50.18 -39.41
C MET A 1 19.61 48.81 -40.07
N VAL A 2 18.80 48.70 -41.14
CA VAL A 2 18.71 47.65 -42.20
C VAL A 2 19.13 46.20 -41.82
N MET A 3 18.33 45.11 -41.80
CA MET A 3 17.09 44.68 -42.49
C MET A 3 17.26 44.00 -43.87
N ARG A 4 17.07 42.66 -43.93
CA ARG A 4 17.03 41.78 -45.14
C ARG A 4 18.40 41.61 -45.86
N THR A 5 18.65 40.68 -46.81
CA THR A 5 17.87 39.74 -47.67
C THR A 5 18.66 38.41 -47.81
N PHE A 6 18.07 37.20 -47.72
CA PHE A 6 17.41 36.37 -48.77
C PHE A 6 18.29 35.70 -49.86
N ALA A 7 17.98 34.42 -50.13
CA ALA A 7 18.06 33.67 -51.41
C ALA A 7 19.39 33.09 -51.98
N ALA A 8 19.58 31.78 -51.69
CA ALA A 8 19.52 30.64 -52.64
C ALA A 8 20.62 30.31 -53.70
N CYS A 9 20.81 28.98 -53.89
CA CYS A 9 21.30 28.25 -55.09
C CYS A 9 22.78 28.41 -55.51
N ALA A 10 23.50 27.38 -56.01
CA ALA A 10 23.14 25.98 -56.33
C ALA A 10 24.35 25.01 -56.45
N ALA A 11 24.07 23.70 -56.28
CA ALA A 11 24.75 22.50 -56.85
C ALA A 11 26.26 22.26 -56.54
N THR A 12 26.87 21.07 -56.70
CA THR A 12 26.56 19.73 -57.28
C THR A 12 27.14 18.63 -56.33
N ILE A 13 27.17 17.28 -56.48
CA ILE A 13 26.56 16.20 -57.33
C ILE A 13 26.72 14.83 -56.60
N ALA A 14 26.09 13.73 -57.07
CA ALA A 14 26.32 12.30 -56.73
C ALA A 14 26.20 11.85 -55.24
N ALA A 15 25.26 11.02 -54.77
CA ALA A 15 24.17 10.19 -55.34
C ALA A 15 24.51 8.77 -55.88
N ALA A 16 24.13 7.74 -55.10
CA ALA A 16 23.66 6.38 -55.46
C ALA A 16 23.26 5.64 -54.15
N MET A 17 22.39 4.62 -54.04
CA MET A 17 21.23 4.01 -54.76
C MET A 17 20.60 3.01 -53.72
N LEU A 18 19.35 2.53 -53.70
CA LEU A 18 18.11 2.62 -54.50
C LEU A 18 16.93 2.48 -53.48
N THR A 19 15.83 3.24 -53.50
CA THR A 19 14.54 3.01 -54.21
C THR A 19 14.00 1.57 -54.14
N ALA A 20 12.69 1.29 -53.96
CA ALA A 20 11.48 2.14 -53.94
C ALA A 20 10.53 1.68 -52.80
N CYS A 21 9.45 2.37 -52.40
CA CYS A 21 8.76 3.58 -52.89
C CYS A 21 8.25 4.39 -51.64
N GLY A 22 7.58 5.55 -51.67
CA GLY A 22 6.94 6.32 -52.75
C GLY A 22 5.41 6.06 -52.81
N GLY A 23 4.50 7.03 -52.63
CA GLY A 23 4.65 8.47 -52.38
C GLY A 23 3.60 9.01 -51.38
N GLY A 24 3.05 10.20 -51.60
CA GLY A 24 2.06 10.82 -50.69
C GLY A 24 1.27 11.98 -51.33
N SER A 25 0.40 12.63 -50.53
CA SER A 25 -0.31 13.87 -50.88
C SER A 25 -0.58 14.69 -49.62
N THR A 26 -0.58 16.02 -49.74
CA THR A 26 -0.93 16.95 -48.65
C THR A 26 -2.30 17.56 -48.92
N ASP A 27 -3.24 17.37 -48.00
CA ASP A 27 -4.50 18.13 -47.96
C ASP A 27 -4.65 18.78 -46.57
N THR A 28 -5.16 20.01 -46.54
CA THR A 28 -5.17 20.88 -45.35
C THR A 28 -6.57 21.00 -44.76
N THR A 29 -7.01 19.98 -44.02
CA THR A 29 -8.16 20.08 -43.11
C THR A 29 -7.87 19.47 -41.74
N SER A 30 -8.61 19.93 -40.74
CA SER A 30 -8.36 19.70 -39.31
C SER A 30 -8.34 18.23 -38.90
N GLY A 31 -7.19 17.70 -38.49
CA GLY A 31 -7.07 16.34 -37.93
C GLY A 31 -5.84 16.15 -37.05
N LEU A 32 -6.02 15.54 -35.88
CA LEU A 32 -4.92 15.13 -35.00
C LEU A 32 -4.25 13.86 -35.54
N SER A 33 -3.32 14.03 -36.47
CA SER A 33 -2.43 12.94 -36.90
C SER A 33 -1.43 12.62 -35.79
N MET A 34 -1.71 11.57 -35.01
CA MET A 34 -0.73 10.92 -34.13
C MET A 34 -0.04 9.77 -34.90
N PRO A 35 1.24 9.48 -34.62
CA PRO A 35 1.92 8.34 -35.22
C PRO A 35 1.21 7.04 -34.84
N SER A 36 1.09 6.12 -35.80
CA SER A 36 0.47 4.81 -35.56
C SER A 36 1.21 4.07 -34.43
N PRO A 37 0.51 3.49 -33.44
CA PRO A 37 1.16 2.69 -32.42
C PRO A 37 1.83 1.49 -33.10
N MET A 38 3.16 1.39 -32.99
CA MET A 38 3.88 0.18 -33.37
C MET A 38 3.38 -0.94 -32.46
N ALA A 39 2.54 -1.82 -32.99
CA ALA A 39 1.95 -2.90 -32.23
C ALA A 39 3.05 -3.82 -31.69
N ALA A 40 3.21 -3.83 -30.36
CA ALA A 40 4.10 -4.75 -29.65
C ALA A 40 3.54 -6.18 -29.69
N ARG A 41 3.52 -6.77 -30.89
CA ARG A 41 3.12 -8.16 -31.13
C ARG A 41 4.16 -9.09 -30.51
N VAL A 42 3.91 -9.53 -29.28
CA VAL A 42 4.61 -10.66 -28.68
C VAL A 42 4.40 -11.89 -29.57
N ALA A 43 5.48 -12.60 -29.89
CA ALA A 43 5.40 -13.79 -30.75
C ALA A 43 4.52 -14.86 -30.10
N LEU A 44 3.67 -15.52 -30.89
CA LEU A 44 2.71 -16.50 -30.39
C LEU A 44 3.39 -17.70 -29.70
N SER A 45 4.63 -18.00 -30.09
CA SER A 45 5.52 -19.00 -29.49
C SER A 45 6.01 -18.67 -28.07
N ALA A 46 5.72 -17.47 -27.54
CA ALA A 46 5.98 -17.10 -26.15
C ALA A 46 4.76 -17.34 -25.23
N CYS A 47 3.60 -17.72 -25.78
CA CYS A 47 2.47 -18.19 -24.99
C CYS A 47 2.57 -19.69 -24.73
N ASP A 48 2.47 -20.09 -23.47
CA ASP A 48 2.36 -21.49 -23.08
C ASP A 48 1.05 -22.09 -23.61
N THR A 49 1.14 -23.28 -24.20
CA THR A 49 0.06 -23.95 -24.93
C THR A 49 -0.21 -25.37 -24.46
N ALA A 50 0.47 -25.88 -23.42
CA ALA A 50 0.25 -27.25 -22.93
C ALA A 50 0.52 -27.46 -21.42
N GLY A 51 -0.52 -27.30 -20.60
CA GLY A 51 -0.64 -28.02 -19.32
C GLY A 51 0.04 -27.41 -18.08
N LEU A 52 -0.68 -26.49 -17.42
CA LEU A 52 -0.57 -26.16 -15.99
C LEU A 52 0.75 -25.53 -15.47
N ALA A 53 1.06 -24.30 -15.88
CA ALA A 53 1.65 -23.29 -15.00
C ALA A 53 1.16 -21.88 -15.37
N SER A 54 0.78 -21.05 -14.39
CA SER A 54 0.19 -19.72 -14.68
C SER A 54 0.97 -18.59 -14.03
N GLY A 55 1.69 -17.79 -14.84
CA GLY A 55 2.26 -16.53 -14.36
C GLY A 55 3.34 -15.89 -15.23
N ASP A 56 2.99 -15.43 -16.43
CA ASP A 56 3.53 -14.16 -17.00
C ASP A 56 2.84 -13.78 -18.32
N TYR A 57 2.44 -14.77 -19.15
CA TYR A 57 1.75 -14.58 -20.43
C TYR A 57 0.47 -15.43 -20.51
N GLN A 58 -0.54 -14.94 -21.24
CA GLN A 58 -1.79 -15.66 -21.51
C GLN A 58 -2.27 -15.43 -22.95
N LEU A 59 -2.86 -16.46 -23.56
CA LEU A 59 -3.49 -16.36 -24.87
C LEU A 59 -4.93 -15.85 -24.71
N VAL A 60 -5.28 -14.77 -25.41
CA VAL A 60 -6.64 -14.18 -25.40
C VAL A 60 -7.10 -14.03 -26.85
N GLY A 61 -8.04 -14.88 -27.27
CA GLY A 61 -8.40 -15.01 -28.68
C GLY A 61 -7.22 -15.54 -29.49
N THR A 62 -6.73 -14.76 -30.44
CA THR A 62 -5.57 -15.08 -31.29
C THR A 62 -4.29 -14.36 -30.89
N GLU A 63 -4.27 -13.60 -29.80
CA GLU A 63 -3.12 -12.77 -29.39
C GLU A 63 -2.56 -13.17 -28.02
N CYS A 64 -1.24 -13.06 -27.86
CA CYS A 64 -0.52 -13.38 -26.63
C CYS A 64 -0.25 -12.11 -25.83
N VAL A 65 -0.75 -12.03 -24.59
CA VAL A 65 -0.68 -10.83 -23.74
C VAL A 65 0.06 -11.11 -22.43
N ARG A 66 0.87 -10.14 -21.97
CA ARG A 66 1.60 -10.21 -20.70
C ARG A 66 0.72 -9.77 -19.53
N SER A 67 0.63 -10.55 -18.47
CA SER A 67 -0.12 -10.22 -17.26
C SER A 67 0.79 -9.68 -16.16
N THR A 68 0.47 -8.49 -15.63
CA THR A 68 1.19 -7.89 -14.49
C THR A 68 0.18 -7.41 -13.43
N PRO A 69 0.52 -7.43 -12.13
CA PRO A 69 -0.44 -7.25 -11.03
C PRO A 69 -0.69 -5.77 -10.66
N LEU A 70 -0.73 -4.85 -11.64
CA LEU A 70 -1.01 -3.44 -11.41
C LEU A 70 -2.39 -3.05 -11.98
N ILE A 71 -3.22 -2.48 -11.10
CA ILE A 71 -4.63 -2.12 -11.32
C ILE A 71 -5.49 -3.32 -11.75
N ARG A 72 -6.10 -4.00 -10.78
CA ARG A 72 -7.26 -4.87 -11.00
C ARG A 72 -8.45 -4.30 -10.24
N PRO A 73 -9.66 -4.22 -10.82
CA PRO A 73 -10.86 -4.15 -9.99
C PRO A 73 -10.87 -5.42 -9.13
N THR A 74 -11.07 -5.28 -7.83
CA THR A 74 -11.17 -6.44 -6.95
C THR A 74 -12.46 -7.17 -7.26
N ALA A 75 -12.34 -8.34 -7.88
CA ALA A 75 -13.46 -9.22 -8.13
C ALA A 75 -14.04 -9.64 -6.77
N GLN A 76 -15.14 -8.98 -6.37
CA GLN A 76 -15.99 -9.51 -5.33
C GLN A 76 -16.39 -10.94 -5.72
N ALA A 77 -16.34 -11.86 -4.76
CA ALA A 77 -16.93 -13.19 -4.91
C ALA A 77 -18.47 -13.07 -4.85
N GLN A 78 -19.05 -12.36 -5.82
CA GLN A 78 -20.48 -12.37 -6.07
C GLN A 78 -20.84 -13.79 -6.50
N VAL A 79 -21.66 -14.46 -5.68
CA VAL A 79 -22.32 -15.72 -6.02
C VAL A 79 -23.04 -15.54 -7.36
N LEU A 80 -23.16 -16.62 -8.15
CA LEU A 80 -23.87 -16.60 -9.43
C LEU A 80 -25.30 -16.02 -9.28
N GLN A 81 -25.46 -14.74 -9.63
CA GLN A 81 -26.74 -14.08 -9.75
C GLN A 81 -26.97 -13.75 -11.22
N THR A 82 -27.72 -14.62 -11.89
CA THR A 82 -28.21 -14.42 -13.24
C THR A 82 -29.41 -13.47 -13.22
N THR A 83 -29.15 -12.19 -12.92
CA THR A 83 -30.10 -11.09 -13.06
C THR A 83 -29.49 -10.01 -13.94
N THR A 84 -30.25 -9.54 -14.92
CA THR A 84 -29.81 -8.58 -15.95
C THR A 84 -29.78 -7.14 -15.41
N ALA A 85 -28.89 -6.88 -14.45
CA ALA A 85 -28.52 -5.53 -14.08
C ALA A 85 -27.96 -4.78 -15.30
N ALA A 86 -28.40 -3.54 -15.52
CA ALA A 86 -27.91 -2.72 -16.60
C ALA A 86 -26.37 -2.56 -16.49
N THR A 87 -25.65 -2.83 -17.58
CA THR A 87 -24.20 -2.65 -17.61
C THR A 87 -23.88 -1.16 -17.67
N ILE A 88 -22.89 -0.72 -16.89
CA ILE A 88 -22.41 0.65 -16.97
C ILE A 88 -21.88 0.96 -18.37
N THR A 89 -21.97 2.22 -18.79
CA THR A 89 -21.37 2.65 -20.05
C THR A 89 -19.85 2.86 -19.91
N ALA A 90 -19.13 2.80 -21.04
CA ALA A 90 -17.73 3.18 -21.10
C ALA A 90 -17.48 4.60 -20.58
N THR A 91 -18.39 5.54 -20.86
CA THR A 91 -18.33 6.93 -20.37
C THR A 91 -18.38 6.98 -18.84
N GLN A 92 -19.37 6.33 -18.22
CA GLN A 92 -19.50 6.31 -16.75
C GLN A 92 -18.30 5.67 -16.05
N LEU A 93 -17.74 4.59 -16.59
CA LEU A 93 -16.48 4.01 -16.10
C LEU A 93 -15.35 5.06 -16.13
N MET A 94 -15.23 5.81 -17.22
CA MET A 94 -14.14 6.76 -17.39
C MET A 94 -14.33 8.03 -16.55
N ASP A 95 -15.56 8.53 -16.39
CA ASP A 95 -15.87 9.62 -15.44
C ASP A 95 -15.56 9.22 -13.99
N TRP A 96 -15.91 7.98 -13.62
CA TRP A 96 -15.54 7.40 -12.34
C TRP A 96 -14.01 7.25 -12.20
N ALA A 97 -13.32 6.83 -13.25
CA ALA A 97 -11.86 6.69 -13.23
C ALA A 97 -11.16 8.06 -13.07
N GLU A 98 -11.61 9.10 -13.77
CA GLU A 98 -11.14 10.48 -13.57
C GLU A 98 -11.37 10.96 -12.13
N ALA A 99 -12.51 10.63 -11.53
CA ALA A 99 -12.86 11.03 -10.17
C ALA A 99 -12.09 10.25 -9.08
N GLN A 100 -11.88 8.94 -9.25
CA GLN A 100 -11.20 8.09 -8.25
C GLN A 100 -9.67 8.08 -8.41
N PHE A 101 -9.16 8.29 -9.63
CA PHE A 101 -7.75 8.17 -9.98
C PHE A 101 -7.21 9.44 -10.68
N ALA A 102 -7.59 10.61 -10.16
CA ALA A 102 -7.22 11.92 -10.71
C ALA A 102 -5.70 12.15 -10.87
N THR A 103 -4.86 11.40 -10.17
CA THR A 103 -3.39 11.38 -10.35
C THR A 103 -2.94 10.67 -11.62
N PHE A 104 -3.68 9.63 -12.05
CA PHE A 104 -3.38 8.84 -13.25
C PHE A 104 -4.15 9.33 -14.48
N PHE A 105 -5.33 9.92 -14.29
CA PHE A 105 -6.18 10.44 -15.36
C PHE A 105 -6.44 11.99 -15.32
N PRO A 106 -5.41 12.87 -15.15
CA PRO A 106 -5.59 14.32 -15.19
C PRO A 106 -5.44 14.98 -16.60
N PRO A 107 -6.11 16.12 -16.83
CA PRO A 107 -7.24 16.65 -16.07
C PRO A 107 -8.53 15.91 -16.45
N ALA A 108 -9.49 15.89 -15.53
CA ALA A 108 -10.84 15.36 -15.74
C ALA A 108 -11.64 16.15 -16.79
N GLY A 109 -12.80 15.62 -17.17
CA GLY A 109 -13.69 16.16 -18.20
C GLY A 109 -13.20 15.87 -19.62
N LYS A 110 -12.53 14.74 -19.87
CA LYS A 110 -12.09 14.41 -21.23
C LYS A 110 -13.24 13.85 -22.07
N VAL A 111 -13.37 14.38 -23.29
CA VAL A 111 -14.26 13.79 -24.31
C VAL A 111 -13.63 12.50 -24.82
N SER A 112 -14.40 11.41 -24.84
CA SER A 112 -13.93 10.14 -25.40
C SER A 112 -13.86 10.17 -26.92
N ALA A 113 -12.88 9.46 -27.50
CA ALA A 113 -12.75 9.21 -28.93
C ALA A 113 -12.89 7.70 -29.22
N THR A 114 -13.13 7.33 -30.48
CA THR A 114 -13.11 5.93 -30.91
C THR A 114 -11.87 5.65 -31.75
N ILE A 115 -11.07 4.66 -31.36
CA ILE A 115 -9.87 4.20 -32.07
C ILE A 115 -9.99 2.69 -32.29
N GLY A 116 -10.32 2.27 -33.51
CA GLY A 116 -10.62 0.87 -33.81
C GLY A 116 -11.80 0.38 -32.96
N ILE A 117 -11.59 -0.69 -32.19
CA ILE A 117 -12.59 -1.24 -31.25
C ILE A 117 -12.64 -0.50 -29.91
N TYR A 118 -11.80 0.50 -29.64
CA TYR A 118 -11.69 1.14 -28.32
C TYR A 118 -12.40 2.49 -28.26
N ASN A 119 -13.33 2.65 -27.31
CA ASN A 119 -13.82 3.94 -26.83
C ASN A 119 -12.87 4.41 -25.71
N VAL A 120 -12.10 5.48 -25.93
CA VAL A 120 -10.86 5.81 -25.20
C VAL A 120 -10.78 7.30 -24.85
N ARG A 121 -10.18 7.63 -23.69
CA ARG A 121 -9.77 8.99 -23.29
C ARG A 121 -8.26 9.07 -23.10
N TYR A 122 -7.70 10.25 -23.38
CA TYR A 122 -6.28 10.56 -23.23
C TYR A 122 -6.04 11.70 -22.24
N TYR A 123 -5.04 11.53 -21.36
CA TYR A 123 -4.73 12.39 -20.24
C TYR A 123 -3.34 13.00 -20.41
N PRO A 124 -3.23 14.20 -21.02
CA PRO A 124 -1.94 14.77 -21.42
C PRO A 124 -1.02 15.09 -20.24
N ASN A 125 -1.55 15.27 -19.03
CA ASN A 125 -0.75 15.58 -17.84
C ASN A 125 -0.03 14.33 -17.27
N SER A 126 -0.49 13.12 -17.61
CA SER A 126 0.09 11.85 -17.17
C SER A 126 0.61 10.96 -18.31
N GLY A 127 0.28 11.30 -19.57
CA GLY A 127 0.57 10.50 -20.74
C GLY A 127 -0.28 9.23 -20.87
N ASN A 128 -1.26 9.02 -19.97
CA ASN A 128 -2.06 7.80 -19.94
C ASN A 128 -3.28 7.86 -20.86
N TYR A 129 -3.74 6.68 -21.23
CA TYR A 129 -5.01 6.38 -21.87
C TYR A 129 -5.78 5.39 -21.00
N ILE A 130 -7.11 5.55 -20.91
CA ILE A 130 -8.03 4.49 -20.48
C ILE A 130 -9.04 4.26 -21.60
N GLY A 131 -9.39 3.00 -21.87
CA GLY A 131 -10.34 2.67 -22.91
C GLY A 131 -11.14 1.41 -22.65
N VAL A 132 -12.25 1.26 -23.36
CA VAL A 132 -13.20 0.16 -23.25
C VAL A 132 -13.51 -0.38 -24.65
N THR A 133 -13.48 -1.69 -24.86
CA THR A 133 -13.83 -2.26 -26.17
C THR A 133 -15.32 -2.16 -26.47
N THR A 134 -15.68 -1.91 -27.73
CA THR A 134 -17.06 -1.81 -28.24
C THR A 134 -17.62 -3.17 -28.69
N GLU A 135 -17.10 -4.25 -28.13
CA GLU A 135 -17.47 -5.63 -28.46
C GLU A 135 -18.68 -6.10 -27.65
N ALA A 136 -19.25 -7.27 -27.98
CA ALA A 136 -20.39 -7.84 -27.25
C ALA A 136 -20.08 -8.15 -25.76
N THR A 137 -18.82 -8.32 -25.41
CA THR A 137 -18.32 -8.56 -24.04
C THR A 137 -17.29 -7.48 -23.68
N PRO A 138 -17.71 -6.21 -23.52
CA PRO A 138 -16.83 -5.05 -23.46
C PRO A 138 -15.82 -5.15 -22.32
N ALA A 139 -14.55 -4.82 -22.60
CA ALA A 139 -13.44 -4.99 -21.67
C ALA A 139 -12.61 -3.70 -21.52
N VAL A 140 -12.08 -3.50 -20.31
CA VAL A 140 -11.38 -2.27 -19.90
C VAL A 140 -9.86 -2.44 -20.03
N TYR A 141 -9.21 -1.44 -20.60
CA TYR A 141 -7.77 -1.39 -20.84
C TYR A 141 -7.17 -0.04 -20.42
N VAL A 142 -5.87 -0.05 -20.09
CA VAL A 142 -5.05 1.14 -19.84
C VAL A 142 -3.74 1.02 -20.63
N LEU A 143 -3.23 2.17 -21.09
CA LEU A 143 -1.95 2.30 -21.81
C LEU A 143 -1.27 3.61 -21.41
N GLY A 144 0.04 3.59 -21.12
CA GLY A 144 0.82 4.81 -20.91
C GLY A 144 1.94 4.60 -19.90
N PRO A 145 2.55 5.68 -19.36
CA PRO A 145 3.65 5.57 -18.40
C PRO A 145 3.35 4.67 -17.19
N ILE A 146 2.11 4.61 -16.69
CA ILE A 146 1.77 3.75 -15.54
C ILE A 146 1.72 2.25 -15.85
N THR A 147 1.71 1.88 -17.13
CA THR A 147 1.82 0.49 -17.61
C THR A 147 3.16 0.23 -18.30
N GLY A 148 4.16 1.12 -18.13
CA GLY A 148 5.43 1.05 -18.86
C GLY A 148 5.27 1.17 -20.38
N ASN A 149 4.23 1.90 -20.83
CA ASN A 149 3.78 2.04 -22.22
C ASN A 149 3.27 0.73 -22.88
N ASN A 150 2.85 -0.25 -22.09
CA ASN A 150 2.20 -1.48 -22.59
C ASN A 150 0.67 -1.35 -22.51
N LEU A 151 -0.06 -2.00 -23.42
CA LEU A 151 -1.53 -2.08 -23.34
C LEU A 151 -1.93 -3.18 -22.36
N VAL A 152 -2.54 -2.82 -21.23
CA VAL A 152 -2.88 -3.75 -20.13
C VAL A 152 -4.39 -3.87 -19.98
N ARG A 153 -4.90 -5.11 -19.91
CA ARG A 153 -6.34 -5.41 -19.71
C ARG A 153 -6.66 -5.51 -18.22
N LEU A 154 -7.57 -4.66 -17.73
CA LEU A 154 -7.96 -4.61 -16.32
C LEU A 154 -9.07 -5.63 -15.98
N GLY A 155 -10.04 -5.81 -16.88
CA GLY A 155 -11.20 -6.68 -16.65
C GLY A 155 -12.30 -6.55 -17.72
N ALA A 156 -13.43 -7.23 -17.50
CA ALA A 156 -14.67 -6.95 -18.23
C ALA A 156 -15.37 -5.71 -17.62
N LEU A 157 -16.06 -4.91 -18.44
CA LEU A 157 -16.74 -3.68 -18.01
C LEU A 157 -17.77 -3.94 -16.89
N SER A 158 -18.50 -5.05 -16.98
CA SER A 158 -19.47 -5.49 -15.96
C SER A 158 -18.86 -5.74 -14.59
N ALA A 159 -17.55 -6.07 -14.49
CA ALA A 159 -16.87 -6.25 -13.21
C ALA A 159 -16.69 -4.93 -12.42
N PHE A 160 -16.89 -3.78 -13.08
CA PHE A 160 -16.82 -2.45 -12.46
C PHE A 160 -18.21 -1.91 -12.06
N ASN A 161 -19.32 -2.58 -12.43
CA ASN A 161 -20.71 -2.10 -12.24
C ASN A 161 -20.92 -1.50 -10.83
N CYS A 162 -20.67 -2.27 -9.77
CA CYS A 162 -20.93 -1.85 -8.39
C CYS A 162 -19.90 -0.88 -7.82
N SER A 163 -18.78 -0.64 -8.51
CA SER A 163 -17.80 0.40 -8.14
C SER A 163 -18.18 1.75 -8.74
N VAL A 164 -18.69 1.74 -9.98
CA VAL A 164 -19.06 2.93 -10.77
C VAL A 164 -20.49 3.39 -10.47
N ALA A 165 -21.41 2.46 -10.25
CA ALA A 165 -22.81 2.71 -9.91
C ALA A 165 -23.25 1.85 -8.70
N PRO A 166 -22.79 2.14 -7.47
CA PRO A 166 -23.14 1.36 -6.28
C PRO A 166 -24.67 1.22 -6.06
N THR A 167 -25.43 2.24 -6.46
CA THR A 167 -26.90 2.30 -6.37
C THR A 167 -27.62 1.28 -7.26
N THR A 168 -26.96 0.68 -8.26
CA THR A 168 -27.55 -0.39 -9.08
C THR A 168 -27.29 -1.79 -8.52
N CYS A 169 -26.56 -1.90 -7.39
CA CYS A 169 -26.18 -3.18 -6.77
C CYS A 169 -26.78 -3.39 -5.37
N THR A 170 -27.75 -2.58 -4.95
CA THR A 170 -28.43 -2.75 -3.66
C THR A 170 -29.41 -3.93 -3.70
N THR A 171 -29.08 -5.03 -3.04
CA THR A 171 -30.01 -6.15 -2.84
C THR A 171 -31.16 -5.73 -1.93
N SER A 172 -32.40 -5.87 -2.39
CA SER A 172 -33.59 -5.64 -1.55
C SER A 172 -33.60 -6.59 -0.35
N THR A 173 -33.67 -6.04 0.87
CA THR A 173 -33.79 -6.82 2.10
C THR A 173 -35.11 -7.59 2.13
N SER A 174 -35.08 -8.90 1.86
CA SER A 174 -36.26 -9.74 1.86
C SER A 174 -36.74 -10.02 3.29
N THR A 175 -37.72 -9.26 3.78
CA THR A 175 -38.49 -9.64 4.98
C THR A 175 -39.23 -10.95 4.70
N GLY A 176 -38.86 -12.01 5.40
CA GLY A 176 -39.39 -13.37 5.21
C GLY A 176 -40.84 -13.54 5.67
N GLY A 177 -41.79 -13.00 4.92
CA GLY A 177 -43.23 -13.15 5.15
C GLY A 177 -43.79 -14.45 4.56
N THR A 178 -43.69 -15.57 5.29
CA THR A 178 -44.36 -16.82 4.90
C THR A 178 -45.87 -16.64 4.95
N THR A 179 -46.53 -16.68 3.79
CA THR A 179 -47.98 -16.54 3.70
C THR A 179 -48.67 -17.89 3.87
N THR A 180 -49.43 -18.06 4.95
CA THR A 180 -50.46 -19.09 5.08
C THR A 180 -51.84 -18.44 5.22
N THR A 181 -52.79 -18.90 4.41
CA THR A 181 -54.14 -18.35 4.34
C THR A 181 -55.00 -18.82 5.51
N GLY A 182 -55.68 -17.89 6.20
CA GLY A 182 -56.63 -18.21 7.27
C GLY A 182 -57.61 -17.06 7.55
N THR A 183 -58.82 -17.18 7.04
CA THR A 183 -59.93 -16.22 7.29
C THR A 183 -60.55 -16.50 8.66
N GLY A 184 -60.64 -15.50 9.55
CA GLY A 184 -61.29 -15.69 10.86
C GLY A 184 -61.42 -14.44 11.71
N SER A 185 -62.66 -14.09 12.07
CA SER A 185 -63.01 -12.97 12.95
C SER A 185 -62.86 -13.34 14.44
N THR A 186 -62.39 -12.39 15.25
CA THR A 186 -62.76 -12.14 16.68
C THR A 186 -62.81 -13.31 17.68
N THR A 187 -62.04 -13.26 18.77
CA THR A 187 -62.55 -13.22 20.18
C THR A 187 -61.43 -13.09 21.25
N THR A 188 -61.79 -12.40 22.33
CA THR A 188 -61.08 -11.96 23.55
C THR A 188 -60.48 -13.03 24.48
N THR A 189 -59.58 -12.56 25.37
CA THR A 189 -59.18 -13.06 26.73
C THR A 189 -57.76 -13.65 26.73
N GLY A 190 -56.73 -13.05 27.35
CA GLY A 190 -56.58 -12.61 28.75
C GLY A 190 -55.56 -13.54 29.42
N SER A 191 -54.59 -13.14 30.24
CA SER A 191 -54.23 -11.85 30.87
C SER A 191 -52.66 -11.73 30.85
N THR A 192 -51.90 -10.88 31.57
CA THR A 192 -52.14 -10.02 32.75
C THR A 192 -51.15 -8.84 32.82
N THR A 193 -51.45 -7.88 33.72
CA THR A 193 -50.60 -6.90 34.46
C THR A 193 -49.08 -6.79 34.23
N THR A 194 -48.40 -5.63 34.33
CA THR A 194 -48.79 -4.19 34.36
C THR A 194 -47.50 -3.35 34.24
N SER A 195 -47.49 -2.28 33.46
CA SER A 195 -46.75 -1.05 33.81
C SER A 195 -47.39 0.16 33.12
N THR A 196 -47.45 1.30 33.82
CA THR A 196 -48.02 2.57 33.35
C THR A 196 -46.95 3.66 33.35
N GLY A 197 -47.05 4.63 32.45
CA GLY A 197 -46.24 5.84 32.44
C GLY A 197 -47.10 7.09 32.19
N SER A 198 -46.54 8.28 32.37
CA SER A 198 -47.08 9.54 31.81
C SER A 198 -46.10 10.73 31.91
N THR A 199 -45.67 11.22 30.73
CA THR A 199 -45.99 12.56 30.21
C THR A 199 -45.77 13.84 31.06
N SER A 200 -44.74 14.62 30.65
CA SER A 200 -44.69 16.10 30.45
C SER A 200 -44.92 17.11 31.59
N GLY A 201 -44.14 18.20 31.57
CA GLY A 201 -44.27 19.42 32.40
C GLY A 201 -43.11 20.41 32.16
N THR A 202 -43.29 21.73 32.40
CA THR A 202 -42.30 22.77 32.00
C THR A 202 -42.21 23.94 33.01
N THR A 203 -41.08 24.67 33.02
CA THR A 203 -40.76 25.91 33.81
C THR A 203 -40.64 25.70 35.33
N THR A 204 -39.73 26.34 36.10
CA THR A 204 -39.36 27.78 36.15
C THR A 204 -37.95 27.99 36.75
N SER A 205 -37.38 29.18 36.57
CA SER A 205 -36.06 29.64 37.06
C SER A 205 -36.00 30.07 38.54
N THR A 206 -34.80 30.11 39.14
CA THR A 206 -34.46 31.08 40.22
C THR A 206 -32.95 31.35 40.30
N THR A 207 -32.55 32.48 40.90
CA THR A 207 -31.16 32.95 41.04
C THR A 207 -30.93 33.49 42.46
N SER A 208 -29.71 33.41 42.99
CA SER A 208 -29.28 34.07 44.23
C SER A 208 -27.81 34.51 44.16
N THR A 209 -27.40 35.51 44.95
CA THR A 209 -26.27 36.39 44.59
C THR A 209 -25.51 37.05 45.77
N THR A 210 -24.16 37.03 45.70
CA THR A 210 -23.20 38.06 46.22
C THR A 210 -23.13 38.29 47.76
N PRO A 211 -22.24 39.15 48.36
CA PRO A 211 -21.21 40.07 47.80
C PRO A 211 -19.79 40.09 48.46
N GLY A 212 -18.85 40.87 47.87
CA GLY A 212 -17.57 41.36 48.45
C GLY A 212 -16.39 41.33 47.43
N SER A 213 -15.93 42.42 46.79
CA SER A 213 -15.16 43.61 47.25
C SER A 213 -13.67 43.34 47.57
N SER A 214 -12.66 44.09 47.12
CA SER A 214 -12.57 45.27 46.20
C SER A 214 -11.10 45.60 45.78
N THR A 215 -10.89 46.41 44.73
CA THR A 215 -9.65 47.21 44.36
C THR A 215 -8.30 46.49 44.11
N GLY A 216 -7.41 46.90 43.18
CA GLY A 216 -7.46 47.93 42.13
C GLY A 216 -6.10 48.22 41.42
N SER A 217 -6.14 48.86 40.24
CA SER A 217 -5.06 49.59 39.49
C SER A 217 -3.81 48.91 38.89
N THR A 218 -3.71 49.07 37.54
CA THR A 218 -2.52 49.34 36.68
C THR A 218 -1.22 48.53 36.77
N GLY A 219 -0.86 47.92 35.63
CA GLY A 219 0.52 47.61 35.22
C GLY A 219 0.55 47.27 33.72
N SER A 220 1.36 47.97 32.91
CA SER A 220 1.41 47.78 31.44
C SER A 220 2.81 47.37 30.99
N SER A 221 2.90 46.27 30.25
CA SER A 221 4.09 45.89 29.47
C SER A 221 3.72 45.02 28.28
N THR A 222 3.89 45.56 27.07
CA THR A 222 3.76 44.82 25.81
C THR A 222 4.90 43.81 25.64
N THR A 223 4.60 42.60 25.16
CA THR A 223 5.54 41.74 24.43
C THR A 223 4.75 40.84 23.46
N SER A 224 5.35 40.61 22.29
CA SER A 224 4.84 39.94 21.08
C SER A 224 3.84 38.79 21.23
N THR A 225 2.83 38.79 20.35
CA THR A 225 2.03 37.61 19.99
C THR A 225 2.89 36.49 19.39
N GLY A 226 3.17 35.46 20.19
CA GLY A 226 3.57 34.14 19.69
C GLY A 226 2.32 33.38 19.22
N GLY A 227 2.22 33.08 17.93
CA GLY A 227 1.06 32.38 17.37
C GLY A 227 1.07 30.88 17.73
N THR A 228 0.22 30.46 18.67
CA THR A 228 -0.02 29.04 18.97
C THR A 228 -0.69 28.36 17.78
N SER A 229 0.11 27.83 16.86
CA SER A 229 -0.37 26.99 15.75
C SER A 229 -0.84 25.64 16.29
N GLY A 230 -2.07 25.61 16.79
CA GLY A 230 -2.72 24.38 17.25
C GLY A 230 -2.81 23.36 16.11
N SER A 231 -1.97 22.33 16.15
CA SER A 231 -1.98 21.23 15.19
C SER A 231 -3.23 20.39 15.38
N THR A 232 -4.34 20.78 14.73
CA THR A 232 -5.57 19.99 14.67
C THR A 232 -5.29 18.72 13.85
N SER A 233 -4.83 17.67 14.52
CA SER A 233 -4.47 16.40 13.90
C SER A 233 -5.73 15.67 13.41
N SER A 234 -6.13 15.95 12.17
CA SER A 234 -7.16 15.19 11.46
C SER A 234 -6.72 13.73 11.37
N SER A 235 -7.46 12.82 11.99
CA SER A 235 -7.16 11.39 11.98
C SER A 235 -7.46 10.79 10.60
N SER A 236 -6.47 10.86 9.70
CA SER A 236 -6.53 10.29 8.36
C SER A 236 -6.83 8.79 8.41
N SER A 237 -8.05 8.42 8.01
CA SER A 237 -8.45 7.01 7.87
C SER A 237 -7.68 6.33 6.75
N THR A 238 -7.35 5.04 6.93
CA THR A 238 -6.80 4.19 5.85
C THR A 238 -7.87 3.45 5.06
N ALA A 239 -9.17 3.73 5.30
CA ALA A 239 -10.28 3.15 4.55
C ALA A 239 -10.13 3.29 3.03
N GLY A 240 -10.62 2.28 2.28
CA GLY A 240 -10.45 2.17 0.84
C GLY A 240 -9.08 1.65 0.40
N VAL A 241 -7.98 2.13 1.00
CA VAL A 241 -6.61 1.75 0.62
C VAL A 241 -6.35 0.27 0.93
N GLN A 242 -6.17 -0.54 -0.12
CA GLN A 242 -5.98 -2.01 -0.04
C GLN A 242 -7.06 -2.77 0.77
N CYS A 243 -8.25 -2.18 0.98
CA CYS A 243 -9.31 -2.74 1.85
C CYS A 243 -10.07 -3.95 1.26
N SER A 244 -9.72 -4.36 0.05
CA SER A 244 -10.22 -5.55 -0.64
C SER A 244 -9.10 -6.32 -1.36
N TYR A 245 -7.84 -6.02 -1.05
CA TYR A 245 -6.69 -6.68 -1.68
C TYR A 245 -6.68 -8.17 -1.32
N SER A 246 -6.68 -9.04 -2.31
CA SER A 246 -6.48 -10.48 -2.09
C SER A 246 -5.82 -11.11 -3.30
N TYR A 247 -4.98 -12.11 -3.05
CA TYR A 247 -4.39 -12.95 -4.08
C TYR A 247 -4.14 -14.38 -3.57
N SER A 248 -3.96 -15.27 -4.53
CA SER A 248 -3.46 -16.62 -4.34
C SER A 248 -2.51 -16.91 -5.51
N ALA A 249 -1.26 -17.26 -5.22
CA ALA A 249 -0.23 -17.49 -6.22
C ALA A 249 0.71 -18.63 -5.81
N PHE A 250 1.02 -19.53 -6.74
CA PHE A 250 1.98 -20.60 -6.49
C PHE A 250 3.41 -20.06 -6.55
N ASN A 251 4.21 -20.33 -5.52
CA ASN A 251 5.64 -20.06 -5.50
C ASN A 251 6.41 -21.37 -5.72
N SER A 252 6.98 -21.49 -6.91
CA SER A 252 7.75 -22.66 -7.36
C SER A 252 9.22 -22.67 -6.93
N SER A 253 9.69 -21.67 -6.17
CA SER A 253 11.05 -21.70 -5.62
C SER A 253 11.22 -22.87 -4.65
N ALA A 254 12.37 -23.57 -4.73
CA ALA A 254 12.52 -24.93 -4.18
C ALA A 254 12.27 -25.05 -2.67
N SER A 255 12.66 -24.03 -1.90
CA SER A 255 12.44 -23.99 -0.44
C SER A 255 11.04 -23.53 -0.02
N VAL A 256 10.21 -23.11 -0.97
CA VAL A 256 8.82 -22.71 -0.73
C VAL A 256 7.87 -23.79 -1.25
N ASN A 257 7.86 -24.01 -2.58
CA ASN A 257 7.07 -25.02 -3.30
C ASN A 257 5.60 -25.12 -2.83
N LYS A 258 4.95 -23.96 -2.65
CA LYS A 258 3.64 -23.80 -2.00
C LYS A 258 2.85 -22.64 -2.61
N THR A 259 1.53 -22.69 -2.48
CA THR A 259 0.67 -21.53 -2.75
C THR A 259 0.78 -20.51 -1.62
N SER A 260 1.15 -19.28 -1.95
CA SER A 260 1.05 -18.13 -1.07
C SER A 260 -0.34 -17.50 -1.17
N THR A 261 -0.92 -17.09 -0.04
CA THR A 261 -2.21 -16.42 0.03
C THR A 261 -2.20 -15.25 0.99
N ALA A 262 -2.87 -14.16 0.60
CA ALA A 262 -3.27 -13.10 1.53
C ALA A 262 -4.64 -12.54 1.15
N SER A 263 -5.33 -12.01 2.15
CA SER A 263 -6.55 -11.22 2.01
C SER A 263 -6.54 -10.11 3.05
N TRP A 264 -6.65 -8.87 2.60
CA TRP A 264 -6.83 -7.69 3.41
C TRP A 264 -8.27 -7.21 3.25
N SER A 265 -8.98 -7.11 4.37
CA SER A 265 -10.36 -6.62 4.45
C SER A 265 -10.46 -5.44 5.41
N CYS A 266 -11.54 -4.67 5.29
CA CYS A 266 -11.84 -3.58 6.22
C CYS A 266 -13.31 -3.65 6.68
N SER A 267 -13.53 -3.46 7.98
CA SER A 267 -14.84 -3.18 8.57
C SER A 267 -15.07 -1.67 8.62
N SER A 268 -15.99 -1.19 9.46
CA SER A 268 -16.13 0.25 9.76
C SER A 268 -15.05 0.80 10.69
N THR A 269 -14.31 -0.07 11.42
CA THR A 269 -13.38 0.34 12.49
C THR A 269 -12.00 -0.31 12.40
N GLN A 270 -11.87 -1.46 11.72
CA GLN A 270 -10.65 -2.25 11.67
C GLN A 270 -10.28 -2.63 10.22
N ARG A 271 -8.97 -2.78 9.99
CA ARG A 271 -8.36 -3.46 8.87
C ARG A 271 -7.89 -4.83 9.35
N THR A 272 -8.25 -5.91 8.65
CA THR A 272 -7.81 -7.27 8.98
C THR A 272 -6.96 -7.84 7.85
N VAL A 273 -5.84 -8.46 8.18
CA VAL A 273 -5.08 -9.33 7.28
C VAL A 273 -5.30 -10.79 7.67
N THR A 274 -5.70 -11.60 6.70
CA THR A 274 -5.63 -13.07 6.79
C THR A 274 -4.72 -13.61 5.69
N GLY A 275 -4.10 -14.77 5.91
CA GLY A 275 -3.17 -15.37 4.97
C GLY A 275 -2.46 -16.59 5.55
N ASN A 276 -1.44 -17.07 4.85
CA ASN A 276 -0.70 -18.28 5.23
C ASN A 276 0.80 -18.07 5.50
N GLY A 277 1.30 -16.83 5.48
CA GLY A 277 2.69 -16.49 5.80
C GLY A 277 3.74 -17.01 4.81
N ILE A 278 3.32 -17.60 3.69
CA ILE A 278 4.21 -18.11 2.64
C ILE A 278 4.66 -16.93 1.75
N PRO A 279 5.96 -16.79 1.43
CA PRO A 279 6.43 -15.77 0.48
C PRO A 279 5.90 -16.01 -0.94
N ASP A 280 5.60 -14.93 -1.65
CA ASP A 280 5.16 -14.94 -3.05
C ASP A 280 6.29 -14.63 -4.05
N HIS A 281 7.51 -14.41 -3.54
CA HIS A 281 8.75 -14.16 -4.27
C HIS A 281 9.79 -15.26 -3.99
N SER A 282 10.87 -15.30 -4.77
CA SER A 282 12.00 -16.19 -4.51
C SER A 282 12.63 -15.93 -3.13
N THR A 283 12.96 -17.00 -2.41
CA THR A 283 13.71 -16.98 -1.16
C THR A 283 15.12 -17.53 -1.35
N GLY A 284 15.95 -17.40 -0.32
CA GLY A 284 17.13 -18.24 -0.13
C GLY A 284 16.77 -19.71 0.13
N THR A 285 17.80 -20.54 0.28
CA THR A 285 17.63 -21.97 0.60
C THR A 285 17.33 -22.14 2.08
N PHE A 286 16.17 -22.73 2.37
CA PHE A 286 15.72 -23.17 3.68
C PHE A 286 15.24 -24.64 3.61
N PRO A 287 15.60 -25.49 4.59
CA PRO A 287 16.55 -25.24 5.67
C PRO A 287 17.99 -25.14 5.15
N ASN A 288 18.88 -24.51 5.94
CA ASN A 288 20.31 -24.43 5.70
C ASN A 288 21.13 -24.54 7.01
N ALA A 289 22.46 -24.57 6.91
CA ALA A 289 23.35 -24.80 8.06
C ALA A 289 23.27 -23.72 9.17
N ASN A 290 22.78 -22.50 8.86
CA ASN A 290 22.63 -21.39 9.80
C ASN A 290 21.16 -21.13 10.17
N ASN A 291 20.22 -21.78 9.48
CA ASN A 291 18.80 -21.76 9.78
C ASN A 291 18.18 -23.15 9.47
N PRO A 292 18.04 -24.04 10.47
CA PRO A 292 17.60 -25.42 10.25
C PRO A 292 16.09 -25.57 9.99
N SER A 293 15.34 -24.47 9.91
CA SER A 293 13.88 -24.48 9.75
C SER A 293 13.47 -24.43 8.27
N ALA A 294 12.45 -25.22 7.90
CA ALA A 294 11.86 -25.22 6.57
C ALA A 294 10.63 -24.30 6.53
N ILE A 295 10.38 -23.62 5.40
CA ILE A 295 9.22 -22.72 5.25
C ILE A 295 7.93 -23.55 5.32
N ALA A 296 7.06 -23.22 6.28
CA ALA A 296 5.75 -23.83 6.47
C ALA A 296 4.63 -22.78 6.40
N ALA A 297 3.41 -23.23 6.16
CA ALA A 297 2.24 -22.36 6.18
C ALA A 297 1.81 -22.14 7.63
N VAL A 298 1.67 -20.87 8.04
CA VAL A 298 1.24 -20.46 9.38
C VAL A 298 -0.02 -19.61 9.28
N THR A 299 -0.95 -19.76 10.22
CA THR A 299 -2.22 -19.01 10.19
C THR A 299 -1.96 -17.53 10.50
N VAL A 300 -2.01 -16.68 9.48
CA VAL A 300 -1.99 -15.22 9.66
C VAL A 300 -3.43 -14.75 9.85
N ASN A 301 -3.69 -14.07 10.97
CA ASN A 301 -4.95 -13.38 11.25
C ASN A 301 -4.68 -12.24 12.25
N ALA A 302 -4.56 -11.00 11.76
CA ALA A 302 -4.26 -9.83 12.58
C ALA A 302 -5.17 -8.64 12.24
N ALA A 303 -5.57 -7.87 13.24
CA ALA A 303 -6.51 -6.76 13.11
C ALA A 303 -5.93 -5.44 13.65
N MET A 304 -6.05 -4.39 12.85
CA MET A 304 -5.43 -3.07 13.02
C MET A 304 -6.51 -1.98 13.01
N PRO A 305 -6.32 -0.82 13.66
CA PRO A 305 -7.23 0.32 13.53
C PRO A 305 -7.36 0.79 12.07
N LEU A 306 -8.59 1.02 11.60
CA LEU A 306 -8.82 1.60 10.27
C LEU A 306 -8.64 3.13 10.28
N ILE A 307 -8.80 3.74 11.45
CA ILE A 307 -8.53 5.16 11.73
C ILE A 307 -7.38 5.20 12.73
N PRO A 308 -6.11 5.15 12.27
CA PRO A 308 -4.96 5.17 13.16
C PRO A 308 -4.83 6.54 13.83
N ALA A 309 -4.48 6.55 15.12
CA ALA A 309 -4.32 7.75 15.93
C ALA A 309 -2.96 7.73 16.62
N ILE A 310 -2.22 8.84 16.54
CA ILE A 310 -0.93 9.00 17.24
C ILE A 310 -1.18 8.94 18.74
N ALA A 311 -0.44 8.08 19.44
CA ALA A 311 -0.52 7.92 20.88
C ALA A 311 0.25 9.03 21.61
N ALA A 312 -0.15 9.33 22.86
CA ALA A 312 0.56 10.30 23.71
C ALA A 312 1.96 9.81 24.15
N SER A 313 2.26 8.52 23.97
CA SER A 313 3.56 7.88 24.21
C SER A 313 3.69 6.68 23.28
N VAL A 314 4.90 6.41 22.78
CA VAL A 314 5.14 5.29 21.85
C VAL A 314 5.08 3.94 22.56
N THR A 315 4.57 2.91 21.89
CA THR A 315 4.69 1.53 22.36
C THR A 315 6.07 1.01 21.99
N SER A 316 7.00 0.95 22.93
CA SER A 316 8.39 0.50 22.71
C SER A 316 8.56 -1.01 22.76
N ASN A 317 9.69 -1.52 22.24
CA ASN A 317 10.07 -2.94 22.24
C ASN A 317 9.05 -3.84 21.54
N VAL A 318 8.52 -3.37 20.41
CA VAL A 318 7.60 -4.13 19.57
C VAL A 318 8.41 -5.05 18.67
N HIS A 319 8.14 -6.35 18.75
CA HIS A 319 8.73 -7.37 17.90
C HIS A 319 8.10 -7.32 16.50
N VAL A 320 6.88 -7.86 16.35
CA VAL A 320 6.09 -7.72 15.12
C VAL A 320 5.50 -6.30 15.05
N ILE A 321 6.07 -5.40 14.25
CA ILE A 321 5.48 -4.07 14.05
C ILE A 321 4.29 -4.08 13.08
N GLY A 322 4.19 -5.09 12.20
CA GLY A 322 3.15 -5.12 11.17
C GLY A 322 3.22 -6.30 10.23
N TYR A 323 2.44 -6.23 9.15
CA TYR A 323 2.35 -7.25 8.12
C TYR A 323 2.46 -6.63 6.73
N ALA A 324 3.22 -7.30 5.86
CA ALA A 324 3.32 -6.96 4.44
C ALA A 324 2.04 -7.36 3.70
N LEU A 325 1.77 -6.75 2.53
CA LEU A 325 0.57 -7.11 1.74
C LEU A 325 0.55 -8.60 1.38
N ASN A 326 1.71 -9.27 1.26
CA ASN A 326 1.82 -10.72 1.07
C ASN A 326 1.59 -11.60 2.32
N SER A 327 1.08 -11.03 3.43
CA SER A 327 0.81 -11.66 4.74
C SER A 327 2.02 -12.03 5.59
N ILE A 328 3.25 -11.81 5.12
CA ILE A 328 4.44 -12.05 5.95
C ILE A 328 4.57 -11.00 7.06
N LYS A 329 4.92 -11.45 8.27
CA LYS A 329 5.17 -10.59 9.42
C LYS A 329 6.48 -9.80 9.27
N MET A 330 6.42 -8.52 9.66
CA MET A 330 7.58 -7.64 9.79
C MET A 330 8.03 -7.67 11.25
N ASP A 331 9.19 -8.27 11.51
CA ASP A 331 9.65 -8.64 12.84
C ASP A 331 11.19 -8.50 12.90
N PRO A 332 11.72 -7.27 13.00
CA PRO A 332 13.16 -6.99 12.98
C PRO A 332 13.89 -7.43 14.25
N ALA A 333 13.19 -7.86 15.28
CA ALA A 333 13.80 -8.35 16.50
C ALA A 333 14.30 -9.78 16.30
N THR A 334 15.34 -10.16 17.04
CA THR A 334 15.78 -11.55 17.15
C THR A 334 15.43 -12.09 18.53
N ALA A 335 15.46 -13.41 18.69
CA ALA A 335 15.55 -14.05 20.00
C ALA A 335 17.01 -14.19 20.49
N ALA A 336 17.95 -13.62 19.74
CA ALA A 336 19.39 -13.84 19.87
C ALA A 336 19.99 -12.80 20.81
N THR A 337 20.73 -13.26 21.81
CA THR A 337 21.24 -12.39 22.88
C THR A 337 22.61 -12.82 23.37
N CYS A 338 23.40 -11.88 23.90
CA CYS A 338 24.63 -12.16 24.64
C CYS A 338 24.46 -11.80 26.13
N ALA A 339 24.83 -12.73 27.01
CA ALA A 339 25.01 -12.52 28.44
C ALA A 339 26.51 -12.30 28.75
N VAL A 340 26.81 -11.49 29.76
CA VAL A 340 28.18 -11.21 30.22
C VAL A 340 28.31 -11.64 31.68
N SER A 341 29.31 -12.45 32.00
CA SER A 341 29.61 -12.92 33.36
C SER A 341 31.11 -12.82 33.61
N GLY A 342 31.51 -11.80 34.38
CA GLY A 342 32.91 -11.42 34.54
C GLY A 342 33.53 -11.04 33.19
N SER A 343 34.50 -11.82 32.72
CA SER A 343 35.13 -11.67 31.41
C SER A 343 34.56 -12.61 30.33
N THR A 344 33.66 -13.52 30.70
CA THR A 344 33.05 -14.48 29.78
C THR A 344 31.81 -13.87 29.12
N VAL A 345 31.70 -14.03 27.81
CA VAL A 345 30.52 -13.65 27.02
C VAL A 345 29.93 -14.91 26.41
N THR A 346 28.65 -15.17 26.70
CA THR A 346 27.90 -16.31 26.16
C THR A 346 26.77 -15.79 25.31
N CYS A 347 26.71 -16.18 24.03
CA CYS A 347 25.68 -15.74 23.11
C CYS A 347 24.83 -16.92 22.62
N THR A 348 23.51 -16.73 22.57
CA THR A 348 22.55 -17.69 22.03
C THR A 348 21.82 -17.09 20.83
N ALA A 349 21.41 -17.92 19.87
CA ALA A 349 20.57 -17.48 18.74
C ALA A 349 19.08 -17.36 19.14
N ASP A 350 18.72 -17.97 20.26
CA ASP A 350 17.36 -18.11 20.78
C ASP A 350 17.30 -17.90 22.31
N GLY A 351 16.09 -17.92 22.87
CA GLY A 351 15.84 -17.93 24.31
C GLY A 351 15.90 -16.58 25.04
N ASN A 352 16.37 -15.48 24.43
CA ASN A 352 16.37 -14.13 25.02
C ASN A 352 16.95 -14.05 26.45
N THR A 353 18.03 -14.78 26.73
CA THR A 353 18.59 -14.91 28.09
C THR A 353 19.62 -13.84 28.45
N GLY A 354 20.20 -13.16 27.46
CA GLY A 354 21.20 -12.11 27.64
C GLY A 354 20.63 -10.69 27.59
N THR A 355 21.37 -9.73 28.15
CA THR A 355 21.00 -8.31 28.20
C THR A 355 21.40 -7.50 26.96
N TRP A 356 22.14 -8.10 26.04
CA TRP A 356 22.57 -7.49 24.78
C TRP A 356 21.88 -8.19 23.61
N ASN A 357 20.98 -7.51 22.91
CA ASN A 357 20.16 -8.09 21.83
C ASN A 357 20.90 -8.01 20.51
N ILE A 358 21.08 -9.16 19.84
CA ILE A 358 21.86 -9.25 18.60
C ILE A 358 21.00 -8.84 17.42
N GLU A 359 21.52 -7.93 16.58
CA GLU A 359 20.85 -7.51 15.36
C GLU A 359 20.88 -8.59 14.29
N ALA A 360 19.76 -8.75 13.57
CA ALA A 360 19.66 -9.70 12.46
C ALA A 360 20.48 -9.26 11.23
N LEU A 361 20.81 -7.97 11.15
CA LEU A 361 21.41 -7.30 10.00
C LEU A 361 22.56 -6.38 10.45
N GLY A 362 23.53 -6.16 9.57
CA GLY A 362 24.66 -5.25 9.81
C GLY A 362 25.79 -5.81 10.69
N GLN A 363 25.70 -7.07 11.13
CA GLN A 363 26.73 -7.74 11.95
C GLN A 363 27.21 -9.07 11.35
N THR A 364 28.42 -9.47 11.75
CA THR A 364 29.17 -10.57 11.12
C THR A 364 29.59 -11.67 12.11
N VAL A 365 29.06 -11.67 13.34
CA VAL A 365 29.49 -12.56 14.43
C VAL A 365 28.53 -13.74 14.59
N MET A 366 27.23 -13.54 14.35
CA MET A 366 26.22 -14.59 14.40
C MET A 366 25.43 -14.62 13.10
N ASN A 367 25.64 -15.65 12.29
CA ASN A 367 24.86 -15.89 11.08
C ASN A 367 23.53 -16.57 11.45
N LEU A 368 22.40 -15.88 11.27
CA LEU A 368 21.05 -16.41 11.50
C LEU A 368 20.43 -17.02 10.22
N GLY A 369 21.21 -17.16 9.15
CA GLY A 369 20.80 -17.77 7.89
C GLY A 369 19.82 -16.94 7.06
N LEU A 370 19.94 -15.61 7.10
CA LEU A 370 19.10 -14.71 6.32
C LEU A 370 19.34 -14.84 4.81
N ASP A 371 18.30 -14.56 4.03
CA ASP A 371 18.36 -14.49 2.56
C ASP A 371 18.40 -13.05 2.01
N SER A 372 18.37 -12.92 0.68
CA SER A 372 18.38 -11.64 -0.05
C SER A 372 17.14 -10.77 0.13
N ASN A 373 16.11 -11.24 0.85
CA ASN A 373 14.96 -10.46 1.27
C ASN A 373 15.10 -9.97 2.72
N ASN A 374 16.31 -10.08 3.30
CA ASN A 374 16.61 -9.77 4.70
C ASN A 374 15.69 -10.55 5.66
N ALA A 375 15.46 -11.83 5.36
CA ALA A 375 14.47 -12.67 6.00
C ALA A 375 15.01 -14.07 6.34
N HIS A 376 14.45 -14.71 7.37
CA HIS A 376 14.70 -16.12 7.66
C HIS A 376 13.44 -16.82 8.20
N VAL A 377 13.57 -18.09 8.57
CA VAL A 377 12.48 -18.94 9.07
C VAL A 377 12.61 -19.13 10.58
N GLN A 378 11.50 -19.13 11.32
CA GLN A 378 11.46 -19.46 12.76
C GLN A 378 11.14 -20.97 12.97
N PRO A 379 11.32 -21.55 14.17
CA PRO A 379 11.08 -22.98 14.41
C PRO A 379 9.66 -23.49 14.13
N ASP A 380 8.65 -22.61 14.08
CA ASP A 380 7.28 -22.92 13.65
C ASP A 380 7.11 -23.00 12.12
N GLY A 381 8.18 -22.68 11.37
CA GLY A 381 8.20 -22.57 9.91
C GLY A 381 7.78 -21.20 9.37
N SER A 382 7.51 -20.20 10.23
CA SER A 382 7.15 -18.85 9.79
C SER A 382 8.36 -18.11 9.17
N TYR A 383 8.22 -17.76 7.89
CA TYR A 383 9.14 -16.86 7.19
C TYR A 383 8.80 -15.40 7.55
N HIS A 384 9.81 -14.57 7.83
CA HIS A 384 9.63 -13.20 8.32
C HIS A 384 10.77 -12.27 7.91
N TYR A 385 10.46 -10.99 7.69
CA TYR A 385 11.44 -9.98 7.28
C TYR A 385 12.00 -9.23 8.51
N HIS A 386 13.31 -9.02 8.51
CA HIS A 386 14.02 -8.10 9.41
C HIS A 386 14.37 -6.76 8.75
N GLY A 387 14.45 -6.73 7.41
CA GLY A 387 14.81 -5.54 6.64
C GLY A 387 14.17 -5.49 5.26
N MET A 388 14.86 -4.91 4.27
CA MET A 388 14.30 -4.67 2.94
C MET A 388 13.88 -5.97 2.22
N PRO A 389 12.58 -6.16 1.88
CA PRO A 389 12.10 -7.40 1.27
C PRO A 389 12.23 -7.33 -0.27
N GLU A 390 13.45 -7.38 -0.80
CA GLU A 390 13.75 -7.04 -2.20
C GLU A 390 12.94 -7.82 -3.25
N GLY A 391 12.74 -9.13 -3.05
CA GLY A 391 11.91 -9.95 -3.92
C GLY A 391 10.44 -9.51 -3.92
N PHE A 392 9.91 -9.12 -2.76
CA PHE A 392 8.56 -8.56 -2.64
C PHE A 392 8.46 -7.14 -3.24
N LEU A 393 9.47 -6.28 -3.05
CA LEU A 393 9.52 -4.97 -3.73
C LEU A 393 9.53 -5.12 -5.25
N THR A 394 10.22 -6.15 -5.76
CA THR A 394 10.25 -6.53 -7.17
C THR A 394 8.89 -7.03 -7.65
N ARG A 395 8.21 -7.90 -6.88
CA ARG A 395 6.83 -8.36 -7.15
C ARG A 395 5.82 -7.21 -7.22
N LEU A 396 5.98 -6.20 -6.37
CA LEU A 396 5.19 -4.97 -6.38
C LEU A 396 5.54 -4.01 -7.54
N GLY A 397 6.51 -4.35 -8.40
CA GLY A 397 6.89 -3.61 -9.60
C GLY A 397 8.25 -2.90 -9.55
N GLY A 398 9.02 -3.04 -8.46
CA GLY A 398 10.36 -2.46 -8.31
C GLY A 398 10.44 -0.94 -8.47
N GLY A 399 11.63 -0.43 -8.86
CA GLY A 399 11.85 0.96 -9.28
C GLY A 399 11.93 2.02 -8.16
N THR A 400 12.29 3.24 -8.55
CA THR A 400 12.35 4.43 -7.69
C THR A 400 10.97 5.05 -7.53
N VAL A 401 10.10 4.39 -6.76
CA VAL A 401 8.75 4.89 -6.42
C VAL A 401 8.46 4.74 -4.93
N MET A 402 7.70 5.67 -4.35
CA MET A 402 7.21 5.53 -2.98
C MET A 402 6.17 4.40 -2.93
N ARG A 403 6.58 3.24 -2.38
CA ARG A 403 5.82 1.99 -2.46
C ARG A 403 5.21 1.62 -1.10
N LEU A 404 3.89 1.59 -1.01
CA LEU A 404 3.18 0.96 0.12
C LEU A 404 3.49 -0.56 0.12
N VAL A 405 3.99 -1.07 1.24
CA VAL A 405 4.37 -2.48 1.40
C VAL A 405 3.52 -3.23 2.42
N GLY A 406 2.82 -2.53 3.30
CA GLY A 406 2.02 -3.15 4.36
C GLY A 406 1.42 -2.13 5.32
N PHE A 407 0.94 -2.62 6.47
CA PHE A 407 0.39 -1.80 7.56
C PHE A 407 0.95 -2.27 8.91
N ALA A 408 1.12 -1.34 9.82
CA ALA A 408 1.57 -1.59 11.19
C ALA A 408 0.40 -1.95 12.12
N LEU A 409 0.68 -2.55 13.27
CA LEU A 409 -0.34 -2.97 14.25
C LEU A 409 -1.19 -1.82 14.81
N ASP A 410 -0.70 -0.58 14.72
CA ASP A 410 -1.44 0.66 15.04
C ASP A 410 -2.27 1.23 13.88
N GLY A 411 -2.26 0.59 12.72
CA GLY A 411 -3.05 0.94 11.54
C GLY A 411 -2.38 1.92 10.59
N PHE A 412 -1.22 2.48 10.92
CA PHE A 412 -0.49 3.35 9.99
C PHE A 412 0.17 2.53 8.86
N PRO A 413 0.24 3.08 7.63
CA PRO A 413 0.86 2.41 6.50
C PRO A 413 2.38 2.33 6.63
N ILE A 414 2.96 1.30 6.02
CA ILE A 414 4.40 1.06 5.94
C ILE A 414 4.84 1.20 4.48
N TYR A 415 5.85 2.03 4.22
CA TYR A 415 6.51 2.20 2.93
C TYR A 415 7.93 1.63 2.96
N ALA A 416 8.58 1.47 1.81
CA ALA A 416 9.96 0.98 1.73
C ALA A 416 10.85 1.86 0.86
N ARG A 417 12.07 2.14 1.36
CA ARG A 417 13.21 2.82 0.70
C ARG A 417 12.97 4.24 0.21
N TYR A 418 12.00 4.46 -0.67
CA TYR A 418 11.81 5.73 -1.37
C TYR A 418 10.62 6.53 -0.84
N GLY A 419 10.80 7.85 -0.76
CA GLY A 419 9.75 8.79 -0.40
C GLY A 419 10.10 10.20 -0.83
N TYR A 420 9.12 11.11 -0.75
CA TYR A 420 9.29 12.52 -1.10
C TYR A 420 10.38 13.18 -0.26
N SER A 421 11.31 13.89 -0.92
CA SER A 421 12.41 14.63 -0.29
C SER A 421 11.92 15.76 0.61
N THR A 422 10.81 16.40 0.25
CA THR A 422 10.02 17.25 1.15
C THR A 422 8.78 16.47 1.58
N ALA A 423 8.70 16.07 2.85
CA ALA A 423 7.66 15.16 3.34
C ALA A 423 6.22 15.65 3.09
N THR A 424 6.00 16.97 3.00
CA THR A 424 4.68 17.60 2.75
C THR A 424 4.40 17.88 1.27
N SER A 425 5.28 17.51 0.34
CA SER A 425 5.15 17.87 -1.09
C SER A 425 5.31 16.67 -2.02
N ALA A 426 4.20 16.25 -2.63
CA ALA A 426 4.14 15.18 -3.62
C ALA A 426 4.74 15.57 -4.99
N SER A 427 5.08 16.85 -5.20
CA SER A 427 5.82 17.35 -6.36
C SER A 427 7.33 17.47 -6.12
N SER A 428 7.80 17.23 -4.88
CA SER A 428 9.24 17.14 -4.60
C SER A 428 9.82 15.82 -5.14
N SER A 429 11.11 15.80 -5.47
CA SER A 429 11.75 14.57 -5.99
C SER A 429 11.73 13.45 -4.95
N LEU A 430 11.56 12.22 -5.40
CA LEU A 430 11.81 11.05 -4.54
C LEU A 430 13.30 10.92 -4.23
N LYS A 431 13.62 10.48 -3.02
CA LYS A 431 14.97 10.06 -2.61
C LYS A 431 14.91 8.80 -1.76
N VAL A 432 16.07 8.18 -1.49
CA VAL A 432 16.21 7.20 -0.41
C VAL A 432 15.96 7.92 0.92
N ILE A 433 15.11 7.34 1.75
CA ILE A 433 14.71 7.83 3.06
C ILE A 433 15.59 7.19 4.12
N THR A 434 16.12 8.01 5.02
CA THR A 434 17.16 7.63 5.99
C THR A 434 16.65 7.65 7.43
N SER A 435 17.09 6.69 8.25
CA SER A 435 16.79 6.69 9.68
C SER A 435 17.55 7.81 10.40
N SER A 436 16.98 8.38 11.46
CA SER A 436 17.71 9.32 12.35
C SER A 436 18.45 8.57 13.46
N TYR A 437 19.06 7.43 13.14
CA TYR A 437 19.79 6.59 14.07
C TYR A 437 21.25 6.42 13.62
N ARG A 438 22.15 6.34 14.61
CA ARG A 438 23.59 6.16 14.36
C ARG A 438 24.19 5.19 15.37
N LEU A 439 25.36 4.64 15.04
CA LEU A 439 26.20 3.95 16.00
C LEU A 439 26.71 4.94 17.06
N LYS A 440 26.72 4.51 18.33
CA LYS A 440 27.40 5.20 19.41
C LYS A 440 28.91 5.18 19.15
N THR A 441 29.58 6.31 19.38
CA THR A 441 31.05 6.40 19.31
C THR A 441 31.73 5.80 20.54
N THR A 442 31.02 5.71 21.67
CA THR A 442 31.50 5.16 22.93
C THR A 442 30.72 3.89 23.28
N PRO A 443 31.39 2.73 23.48
CA PRO A 443 30.73 1.51 23.94
C PRO A 443 30.00 1.73 25.29
N SER A 444 28.78 1.21 25.40
CA SER A 444 27.99 1.31 26.65
C SER A 444 28.56 0.41 27.76
N THR A 445 28.38 0.81 29.03
CA THR A 445 28.91 0.06 30.18
C THR A 445 28.38 -1.37 30.25
N GLY A 446 29.25 -2.34 30.54
CA GLY A 446 28.88 -3.76 30.63
C GLY A 446 28.71 -4.47 29.28
N ARG A 447 29.02 -3.80 28.16
CA ARG A 447 29.01 -4.39 26.82
C ARG A 447 30.15 -5.40 26.63
N PRO A 448 29.92 -6.49 25.86
CA PRO A 448 31.01 -7.30 25.29
C PRO A 448 32.09 -6.47 24.57
N SER A 449 33.31 -7.01 24.52
CA SER A 449 34.46 -6.34 23.88
C SER A 449 34.21 -6.04 22.40
N THR A 450 34.51 -4.81 21.96
CA THR A 450 34.40 -4.38 20.55
C THR A 450 35.34 -5.11 19.60
N THR A 451 36.41 -5.74 20.11
CA THR A 451 37.33 -6.55 19.29
C THR A 451 36.72 -7.88 18.87
N SER A 452 35.89 -8.49 19.72
CA SER A 452 35.24 -9.78 19.46
C SER A 452 33.79 -9.63 18.99
N TYR A 453 33.15 -8.52 19.36
CA TYR A 453 31.76 -8.20 19.08
C TYR A 453 31.71 -6.75 18.56
N PRO A 454 31.95 -6.47 17.27
CA PRO A 454 32.07 -5.11 16.74
C PRO A 454 30.85 -4.20 17.04
N MET A 455 31.06 -2.89 17.05
CA MET A 455 29.96 -1.92 17.22
C MET A 455 28.95 -2.05 16.09
N GLY A 456 27.67 -2.11 16.45
CA GLY A 456 26.56 -2.34 15.53
C GLY A 456 26.01 -3.77 15.57
N MET A 457 26.67 -4.66 16.32
CA MET A 457 26.16 -6.00 16.60
C MET A 457 24.93 -6.00 17.50
N PHE A 458 24.83 -5.04 18.44
CA PHE A 458 23.74 -5.02 19.40
C PHE A 458 22.75 -3.88 19.12
N THR A 459 21.46 -4.10 19.38
CA THR A 459 20.43 -3.04 19.41
C THR A 459 20.87 -1.87 20.30
N GLN A 460 21.51 -2.20 21.42
CA GLN A 460 22.08 -1.26 22.38
C GLN A 460 23.29 -0.44 21.85
N ASP A 461 23.88 -0.77 20.70
CA ASP A 461 24.99 -0.01 20.10
C ASP A 461 24.53 1.25 19.37
N TYR A 462 23.24 1.36 19.07
CA TYR A 462 22.65 2.47 18.33
C TYR A 462 22.05 3.51 19.28
N GLU A 463 21.98 4.76 18.80
CA GLU A 463 21.31 5.87 19.47
C GLU A 463 20.48 6.71 18.48
N TYR A 464 19.33 7.19 18.94
CA TYR A 464 18.49 8.12 18.19
C TYR A 464 19.11 9.52 18.24
N SER A 465 19.23 10.16 17.08
CA SER A 465 19.76 11.50 16.93
C SER A 465 18.79 12.31 16.07
N ALA A 466 17.72 12.84 16.70
CA ALA A 466 16.67 13.59 16.02
C ALA A 466 17.19 14.57 14.95
N GLY A 467 16.69 14.45 13.73
CA GLY A 467 17.10 15.29 12.60
C GLY A 467 18.42 14.92 11.93
N SER A 468 19.06 13.79 12.28
CA SER A 468 20.22 13.28 11.52
C SER A 468 19.83 12.53 10.24
N GLY A 469 18.55 12.14 10.12
CA GLY A 469 17.95 11.54 8.93
C GLY A 469 16.55 12.11 8.66
N ASP A 470 15.70 11.34 7.98
CA ASP A 470 14.35 11.73 7.54
C ASP A 470 13.23 11.32 8.50
N LEU A 471 13.55 10.53 9.52
CA LEU A 471 12.59 9.75 10.31
C LEU A 471 12.71 10.00 11.81
N ASP A 472 11.66 9.66 12.54
CA ASP A 472 11.59 9.76 13.99
C ASP A 472 12.08 8.49 14.72
N GLU A 473 11.89 8.45 16.03
CA GLU A 473 12.33 7.35 16.89
C GLU A 473 11.64 6.00 16.60
N CYS A 474 10.50 5.99 15.89
CA CYS A 474 9.87 4.74 15.44
C CYS A 474 10.10 4.45 13.95
N ASN A 475 11.11 5.10 13.33
CA ASN A 475 11.45 4.96 11.92
C ASN A 475 10.28 5.34 10.97
N GLY A 476 9.47 6.34 11.36
CA GLY A 476 8.41 6.90 10.54
C GLY A 476 8.44 8.43 10.47
N ARG A 477 7.48 9.01 9.76
CA ARG A 477 7.28 10.47 9.67
C ARG A 477 5.85 10.79 9.25
N THR A 478 5.40 12.02 9.52
CA THR A 478 4.17 12.56 8.91
C THR A 478 4.48 13.20 7.57
N GLY A 479 3.73 12.83 6.54
CA GLY A 479 3.90 13.38 5.20
C GLY A 479 2.91 12.82 4.19
N VAL A 480 2.89 13.39 2.99
CA VAL A 480 2.04 12.97 1.88
C VAL A 480 2.57 11.68 1.24
N THR A 481 1.67 10.87 0.69
CA THR A 481 1.99 9.62 -0.01
C THR A 481 1.11 9.51 -1.27
N PRO A 482 1.37 8.55 -2.20
CA PRO A 482 0.48 8.33 -3.34
C PRO A 482 -0.97 8.01 -2.95
N GLU A 483 -1.17 7.29 -1.84
CA GLU A 483 -2.47 6.90 -1.31
C GLU A 483 -3.06 7.96 -0.35
N PHE A 484 -2.21 8.78 0.28
CA PHE A 484 -2.57 9.78 1.28
C PHE A 484 -2.07 11.18 0.88
N PRO A 485 -2.67 11.83 -0.14
CA PRO A 485 -2.20 13.11 -0.67
C PRO A 485 -2.36 14.29 0.32
N ASN A 486 -3.27 14.18 1.29
CA ASN A 486 -3.44 15.16 2.38
C ASN A 486 -2.47 14.93 3.55
N GLY A 487 -1.70 13.84 3.53
CA GLY A 487 -0.77 13.46 4.59
C GLY A 487 -1.32 12.42 5.57
N ILE A 488 -0.40 11.57 6.04
CA ILE A 488 -0.59 10.64 7.16
C ILE A 488 0.77 10.40 7.84
N TYR A 489 0.77 10.00 9.12
CA TYR A 489 1.96 9.39 9.70
C TYR A 489 2.18 8.01 9.06
N HIS A 490 3.41 7.71 8.66
CA HIS A 490 3.75 6.47 7.97
C HIS A 490 5.16 6.00 8.32
N TYR A 491 5.33 4.69 8.41
CA TYR A 491 6.61 4.03 8.69
C TYR A 491 7.42 3.82 7.41
N PHE A 492 8.73 3.68 7.57
CA PHE A 492 9.61 3.19 6.53
C PHE A 492 10.34 1.91 6.95
N ILE A 493 10.44 0.99 6.00
CA ILE A 493 11.57 0.07 5.91
C ILE A 493 12.72 0.83 5.22
N THR A 494 13.92 0.78 5.81
CA THR A 494 15.11 1.56 5.40
C THR A 494 16.30 0.66 5.08
N ASP A 495 17.23 1.17 4.26
CA ASP A 495 18.50 0.50 3.93
C ASP A 495 19.54 0.56 5.07
N THR A 496 19.23 1.27 6.14
CA THR A 496 20.07 1.48 7.34
C THR A 496 19.30 1.12 8.60
N TRP A 497 20.03 0.77 9.67
CA TRP A 497 19.47 0.45 10.99
C TRP A 497 18.51 1.55 11.45
N PRO A 498 17.32 1.22 11.99
CA PRO A 498 16.87 -0.09 12.48
C PRO A 498 16.36 -1.05 11.40
N TYR A 499 16.43 -0.67 10.12
CA TYR A 499 15.85 -1.34 8.94
C TYR A 499 14.32 -1.40 8.96
N MET A 500 13.69 -1.65 10.09
CA MET A 500 12.27 -1.41 10.40
C MET A 500 12.16 -0.78 11.79
N GLY A 501 11.08 -0.03 12.06
CA GLY A 501 10.85 0.53 13.40
C GLY A 501 10.81 -0.54 14.50
N ARG A 502 11.17 -0.17 15.74
CA ARG A 502 11.07 -1.03 16.94
C ARG A 502 10.01 -0.55 17.95
N CYS A 503 9.18 0.40 17.53
CA CYS A 503 8.08 0.94 18.32
C CYS A 503 6.89 1.34 17.44
N LEU A 504 5.70 1.41 18.06
CA LEU A 504 4.48 1.94 17.44
C LEU A 504 4.21 3.36 17.95
N LYS A 505 4.05 4.30 17.01
CA LYS A 505 3.68 5.70 17.23
C LYS A 505 2.20 5.88 17.54
N GLY A 506 1.35 4.98 17.02
CA GLY A 506 -0.09 4.99 17.27
C GLY A 506 -0.55 3.99 18.33
N THR A 507 -1.86 3.99 18.58
CA THR A 507 -2.52 3.07 19.52
C THR A 507 -2.95 1.77 18.79
N PRO A 508 -2.34 0.60 19.05
CA PRO A 508 -2.73 -0.67 18.43
C PRO A 508 -4.06 -1.22 18.94
N THR A 509 -4.66 -2.15 18.18
CA THR A 509 -5.89 -2.85 18.59
C THR A 509 -5.63 -3.69 19.85
N THR A 510 -6.40 -3.42 20.91
CA THR A 510 -6.35 -4.19 22.16
C THR A 510 -6.52 -5.68 21.90
N GLY A 511 -5.50 -6.48 22.22
CA GLY A 511 -5.51 -7.94 22.05
C GLY A 511 -4.57 -8.48 20.97
N THR A 512 -3.92 -7.62 20.17
CA THR A 512 -2.72 -8.04 19.42
C THR A 512 -1.51 -8.07 20.36
N ARG A 513 -0.80 -9.20 20.37
CA ARG A 513 0.46 -9.47 21.10
C ARG A 513 1.29 -10.47 20.28
#